data_AF-A0A7X6ZQB9-F1
#
_entry.id   AF-A0A7X6ZQB9-F1
#
_cell.length_a   1.000
_cell.length_b   1.000
_cell.length_c   1.000
_cell.angle_alpha   90.00
_cell.angle_beta   90.00
_cell.angle_gamma   90.00
#
_symmetry.space_group_name_H-M   'P 1'
#
loop_
_entity.id
_entity.type
_entity.pdbx_description
1 polymer ?
#
loop_
_entity_poly.entity_id
_entity_poly.type
_entity_poly.pdbx_seq_one_letter_code
_entity_poly.pdbx_strand_id
1 'polypeptide(L)'
;MKYTALSAIIIAIALAVLNVTLGPLNQDEGWYLLSGINTAAGMMPYKDFFYPQAPVLPYFHAFLSPAWAPFGVLGGRILTMITGLAASCFCAGFAWRISDKGM
;
A
#
# COMPACT_ATOMS: atom_id res chain seq x y z
N MET A 1 22.97 12.12 -13.48
CA MET A 1 21.74 12.40 -12.70
C MET A 1 20.44 12.06 -13.42
N LYS A 2 20.18 12.52 -14.66
CA LYS A 2 18.91 12.20 -15.35
C LYS A 2 18.73 10.71 -15.64
N TYR A 3 19.77 10.04 -16.17
CA TYR A 3 19.72 8.61 -16.46
C TYR A 3 19.63 7.74 -15.19
N THR A 4 20.26 8.16 -14.10
CA THR A 4 20.22 7.44 -12.80
C THR A 4 18.88 7.56 -12.11
N ALA A 5 18.19 8.70 -12.20
CA ALA A 5 16.83 8.85 -11.69
C ALA A 5 15.83 8.04 -12.51
N LEU A 6 15.96 8.07 -13.83
CA LEU A 6 15.10 7.28 -14.73
C LEU A 6 15.27 5.77 -14.48
N SER A 7 16.51 5.29 -14.34
CA SER A 7 16.74 3.87 -14.05
C SER A 7 16.18 3.47 -12.68
N ALA A 8 16.30 4.33 -11.66
CA ALA A 8 15.70 4.06 -10.35
C ALA A 8 14.18 3.93 -10.40
N ILE A 9 13.50 4.81 -11.16
CA ILE A 9 12.04 4.74 -11.35
C ILE A 9 11.64 3.43 -12.04
N ILE A 10 12.33 3.08 -13.14
CA ILE A 10 12.05 1.85 -13.89
C ILE A 10 12.25 0.62 -13.00
N ILE A 11 13.36 0.56 -12.26
CA ILE A 11 13.65 -0.55 -11.35
C ILE A 11 12.61 -0.64 -10.23
N ALA A 12 12.21 0.50 -9.64
CA ALA A 12 11.19 0.51 -8.58
C ALA A 12 9.84 -0.02 -9.08
N ILE A 13 9.41 0.41 -10.27
CA ILE A 13 8.16 -0.09 -10.89
C ILE A 13 8.28 -1.58 -11.22
N ALA A 14 9.41 -2.02 -11.80
CA ALA A 14 9.63 -3.42 -12.12
C ALA A 14 9.59 -4.31 -10.87
N LEU A 15 10.28 -3.91 -9.80
CA LEU A 15 10.28 -4.65 -8.53
C LEU A 15 8.88 -4.67 -7.89
N ALA A 16 8.15 -3.57 -7.95
CA ALA A 16 6.77 -3.49 -7.48
C ALA A 16 5.85 -4.48 -8.22
N VAL A 17 5.92 -4.52 -9.55
CA VAL A 17 5.15 -5.48 -10.38
C VAL A 17 5.57 -6.92 -10.11
N LEU A 18 6.86 -7.20 -9.97
CA LEU A 18 7.37 -8.53 -9.63
C LEU A 18 6.93 -8.96 -8.23
N ASN A 19 6.87 -8.06 -7.26
CA ASN A 19 6.37 -8.37 -5.92
C ASN A 19 4.88 -8.77 -5.94
N VAL A 20 4.05 -8.04 -6.70
CA VAL A 20 2.62 -8.36 -6.83
C VAL A 20 2.41 -9.75 -7.45
N THR A 21 3.21 -10.09 -8.46
CA THR A 21 3.00 -11.30 -9.30
C THR A 21 3.75 -12.54 -8.83
N LEU A 22 4.98 -12.38 -8.35
CA LEU A 22 5.88 -13.48 -7.95
C LEU A 22 6.16 -13.51 -6.45
N GLY A 23 5.77 -12.47 -5.72
CA GLY A 23 5.97 -12.41 -4.27
C GLY A 23 5.18 -13.52 -3.57
N PRO A 24 5.79 -14.23 -2.59
CA PRO A 24 5.08 -15.23 -1.81
C PRO A 24 3.89 -14.58 -1.10
N LEU A 25 2.87 -15.38 -0.79
CA LEU A 25 1.72 -14.89 -0.02
C LEU A 25 2.21 -14.49 1.38
N ASN A 26 2.16 -13.20 1.70
CA ASN A 26 2.48 -12.75 3.05
C ASN A 26 1.32 -13.11 3.99
N GLN A 27 1.65 -13.67 5.16
CA GLN A 27 0.67 -14.12 6.16
C GLN A 27 -0.22 -12.97 6.65
N ASP A 28 0.30 -11.74 6.63
CA ASP A 28 -0.47 -10.58 7.06
C ASP A 28 -1.45 -10.06 5.99
N GLU A 29 -1.26 -10.40 4.70
CA GLU A 29 -2.12 -9.91 3.61
C GLU A 29 -3.58 -10.28 3.86
N GLY A 30 -3.82 -11.54 4.22
CA GLY A 30 -5.16 -12.02 4.55
C GLY A 30 -5.77 -11.28 5.75
N TRP A 31 -4.97 -11.05 6.79
CA TRP A 31 -5.42 -10.37 8.01
C TRP A 31 -5.86 -8.93 7.74
N TYR A 32 -5.03 -8.15 7.03
CA TYR A 32 -5.36 -6.75 6.73
C TYR A 32 -6.56 -6.62 5.79
N LEU A 33 -6.60 -7.41 4.71
CA LEU A 33 -7.71 -7.35 3.76
C LEU A 33 -9.02 -7.82 4.40
N LEU A 34 -8.99 -8.89 5.20
CA LEU A 34 -10.17 -9.35 5.94
C LEU A 34 -10.65 -8.30 6.94
N SER A 35 -9.74 -7.64 7.68
CA SER A 35 -10.11 -6.57 8.60
C SER A 35 -10.79 -5.39 7.87
N GLY A 36 -10.36 -5.08 6.64
CA GLY A 36 -10.98 -4.08 5.79
C GLY A 36 -12.38 -4.47 5.31
N ILE A 37 -12.57 -5.71 4.88
CA ILE A 37 -13.89 -6.24 4.48
C ILE A 37 -14.84 -6.24 5.68
N ASN A 38 -14.38 -6.70 6.84
CA ASN A 38 -15.15 -6.70 8.08
C ASN A 38 -15.59 -5.28 8.46
N THR A 39 -14.68 -4.32 8.36
CA THR A 39 -14.97 -2.92 8.65
C THR A 39 -15.93 -2.30 7.62
N ALA A 40 -15.80 -2.66 6.34
CA ALA A 40 -16.75 -2.25 5.30
C ALA A 40 -18.15 -2.86 5.50
N ALA A 41 -18.23 -4.05 6.10
CA ALA A 41 -19.49 -4.69 6.50
C ALA A 41 -20.11 -4.09 7.77
N GLY A 42 -19.49 -3.06 8.36
CA GLY A 42 -19.99 -2.35 9.54
C GLY A 42 -19.49 -2.88 10.88
N MET A 43 -18.57 -3.85 10.91
CA MET A 43 -17.96 -4.33 12.15
C MET A 43 -16.85 -3.38 12.62
N MET A 44 -16.76 -3.15 13.92
CA MET A 44 -15.75 -2.24 14.51
C MET A 44 -14.52 -3.00 15.00
N PRO A 45 -13.29 -2.57 14.63
CA PRO A 45 -12.05 -3.09 15.22
C PRO A 45 -12.08 -3.01 16.76
N TYR A 46 -11.49 -4.00 17.43
CA TYR A 46 -11.44 -4.19 18.89
C TYR A 46 -12.76 -4.55 19.57
N LYS A 47 -13.91 -4.19 18.98
CA LYS A 47 -15.23 -4.48 19.55
C LYS A 47 -15.85 -5.74 18.97
N ASP A 48 -15.92 -5.82 17.65
CA ASP A 48 -16.59 -6.92 16.95
C ASP A 48 -15.58 -7.96 16.43
N PHE A 49 -14.31 -7.57 16.27
CA PHE A 49 -13.22 -8.49 15.97
C PHE A 49 -11.90 -8.02 16.58
N PHE A 50 -11.02 -8.97 16.88
CA PHE A 50 -9.69 -8.69 17.40
C PHE A 50 -8.81 -8.03 16.35
N TYR A 51 -8.16 -6.92 16.71
CA TYR A 51 -7.18 -6.25 15.89
C TYR A 51 -6.04 -5.74 16.78
N PRO A 52 -4.77 -6.13 16.57
CA PRO A 52 -3.69 -5.83 17.51
C PRO A 52 -3.00 -4.48 17.30
N GLN A 53 -3.22 -3.83 16.15
CA GLN A 53 -2.55 -2.58 15.75
C GLN A 53 -3.51 -1.39 15.80
N ALA A 54 -3.04 -0.17 15.56
CA ALA A 54 -3.91 1.02 15.42
C ALA A 54 -4.89 0.87 14.24
N PRO A 55 -6.14 1.38 14.33
CA PRO A 55 -7.23 0.92 13.47
C PRO A 55 -7.27 1.61 12.10
N VAL A 56 -6.25 2.39 11.76
CA VAL A 56 -6.20 3.17 10.51
C VAL A 56 -6.27 2.26 9.29
N LEU A 57 -5.55 1.13 9.28
CA LEU A 57 -5.51 0.20 8.15
C LEU A 57 -6.88 -0.44 7.85
N PRO A 58 -7.63 -0.98 8.83
CA PRO A 58 -8.99 -1.49 8.60
C PRO A 58 -9.91 -0.45 7.96
N TYR A 59 -9.92 0.79 8.47
CA TYR A 59 -10.75 1.86 7.89
C TYR A 59 -10.29 2.28 6.48
N PHE A 60 -8.98 2.35 6.25
CA PHE A 60 -8.41 2.66 4.93
C PHE A 60 -8.80 1.60 3.89
N HIS A 61 -8.62 0.32 4.24
CA HIS A 61 -9.00 -0.79 3.36
C HIS A 61 -10.52 -0.89 3.17
N ALA A 62 -11.32 -0.60 4.20
CA ALA A 62 -12.77 -0.55 4.09
C ALA A 62 -13.25 0.52 3.10
N PHE A 63 -12.71 1.73 3.23
CA PHE A 63 -13.05 2.86 2.35
C PHE A 63 -12.77 2.53 0.88
N LEU A 64 -11.65 1.86 0.60
CA LEU A 64 -11.26 1.48 -0.77
C LEU A 64 -11.79 0.12 -1.21
N SER A 65 -12.51 -0.61 -0.36
CA SER A 65 -13.00 -1.97 -0.65
C SER A 65 -13.76 -2.11 -1.96
N PRO A 66 -14.59 -1.14 -2.43
CA PRO A 66 -15.26 -1.28 -3.73
C PRO A 66 -14.29 -1.41 -4.91
N ALA A 67 -13.07 -0.85 -4.80
CA ALA A 67 -12.08 -0.83 -5.86
C ALA A 67 -11.19 -2.08 -5.89
N TRP A 68 -10.91 -2.69 -4.73
CA TRP A 68 -9.96 -3.81 -4.65
C TRP A 68 -10.59 -5.16 -4.27
N ALA A 69 -11.65 -5.17 -3.46
CA ALA A 69 -12.22 -6.41 -2.92
C ALA A 69 -12.72 -7.40 -3.99
N PRO A 70 -13.31 -6.96 -5.13
CA PRO A 70 -13.70 -7.89 -6.21
C PRO A 70 -12.54 -8.71 -6.79
N PHE A 71 -11.30 -8.24 -6.63
CA PHE A 71 -10.10 -8.91 -7.12
C PHE A 71 -9.34 -9.66 -6.01
N GLY A 72 -9.91 -9.74 -4.80
CA GLY A 72 -9.33 -10.44 -3.66
C GLY A 72 -7.93 -9.95 -3.29
N VAL A 73 -7.02 -10.90 -3.04
CA VAL A 73 -5.63 -10.64 -2.63
C VAL A 73 -4.88 -9.83 -3.70
N LEU A 74 -5.10 -10.14 -4.98
CA LEU A 74 -4.47 -9.40 -6.08
C LEU A 74 -4.85 -7.91 -6.03
N GLY A 75 -6.14 -7.61 -5.80
CA GLY A 75 -6.61 -6.24 -5.63
C GLY A 75 -5.93 -5.54 -4.46
N GLY A 76 -5.81 -6.22 -3.32
CA GLY A 76 -5.11 -5.70 -2.14
C GLY A 76 -3.62 -5.41 -2.40
N ARG A 77 -2.94 -6.28 -3.15
CA ARG A 77 -1.55 -6.10 -3.58
C ARG A 77 -1.39 -4.90 -4.50
N ILE A 78 -2.28 -4.74 -5.48
CA ILE A 78 -2.28 -3.58 -6.40
C ILE A 78 -2.51 -2.28 -5.62
N LEU A 79 -3.45 -2.27 -4.67
CA LEU A 79 -3.69 -1.11 -3.81
C LEU A 79 -2.44 -0.74 -3.00
N THR A 80 -1.79 -1.74 -2.39
CA THR A 80 -0.56 -1.54 -1.59
C THR A 80 0.61 -1.07 -2.47
N MET A 81 0.70 -1.60 -3.69
CA MET A 81 1.68 -1.16 -4.69
C MET A 81 1.51 0.32 -5.04
N ILE A 82 0.28 0.75 -5.36
CA ILE A 82 -0.02 2.13 -5.73
C ILE A 82 0.29 3.09 -4.58
N THR A 83 -0.12 2.75 -3.36
CA THR A 83 0.13 3.58 -2.17
C THR A 83 1.62 3.66 -1.83
N GLY A 84 2.37 2.56 -1.97
CA GLY A 84 3.83 2.54 -1.80
C GLY A 84 4.57 3.38 -2.85
N LEU A 85 4.14 3.32 -4.12
CA LEU A 85 4.70 4.17 -5.18
C LEU A 85 4.37 5.65 -4.95
N ALA A 86 3.14 5.97 -4.53
CA ALA A 86 2.75 7.34 -4.18
C ALA A 86 3.58 7.89 -3.02
N ALA A 87 3.78 7.09 -1.95
CA ALA A 87 4.66 7.45 -0.85
C ALA A 87 6.09 7.73 -1.31
N SER A 88 6.63 6.90 -2.22
CA SER A 88 7.95 7.10 -2.81
C SER A 88 8.05 8.41 -3.58
N CYS A 89 7.02 8.78 -4.35
CA CYS A 89 6.94 10.07 -5.04
C CYS A 89 6.92 11.25 -4.06
N PHE A 90 6.15 11.16 -2.97
CA PHE A 90 6.14 12.20 -1.93
C PHE A 90 7.49 12.35 -1.24
N CYS A 91 8.15 11.24 -0.91
CA CYS A 91 9.50 11.25 -0.35
C CYS A 91 10.50 11.89 -1.31
N ALA A 92 10.45 11.55 -2.60
CA ALA A 92 11.32 12.15 -3.62
C ALA A 92 11.07 13.66 -3.78
N GLY A 93 9.80 14.09 -3.80
CA GLY A 93 9.44 15.51 -3.85
C GLY A 93 9.89 16.29 -2.62
N PHE A 94 9.78 15.68 -1.44
CA PHE A 94 10.27 16.26 -0.19
C PHE A 94 11.81 16.38 -0.18
N ALA A 95 12.51 15.33 -0.60
CA ALA A 95 13.97 15.32 -0.73
C ALA A 95 14.46 16.38 -1.72
N TRP A 96 13.79 16.53 -2.86
CA TRP A 96 14.08 17.58 -3.84
C TRP A 96 13.92 18.98 -3.22
N ARG A 97 12.82 19.21 -2.48
CA ARG A 97 12.58 20.50 -1.83
C ARG A 97 13.59 20.85 -0.74
N ILE A 98 14.15 19.87 -0.03
CA ILE A 98 15.22 20.10 0.93
C ILE A 98 16.55 20.36 0.22
N SER A 99 16.86 19.58 -0.82
CA SER A 99 18.10 19.75 -1.59
C SER A 99 18.19 21.12 -2.25
N ASP A 100 17.08 21.70 -2.67
CA ASP A 100 17.02 23.05 -3.28
C ASP A 100 17.27 24.17 -2.25
N LYS A 101 17.07 23.90 -0.95
CA LYS A 101 17.28 24.88 0.13
C LYS A 101 18.71 24.95 0.68
N GLY A 102 19.65 24.18 0.13
CA GLY A 102 21.09 24.35 0.39
C GLY A 102 21.50 24.37 1.86
N MET A 103 21.18 23.31 2.60
CA MET A 103 22.01 22.88 3.74
C MET A 103 22.98 21.81 3.28
#